data_AF-A0A2V9HA72-F1
#
_entry.id   AF-A0A2V9HA72-F1
#
_cell.length_a   1.000
_cell.length_b   1.000
_cell.length_c   1.000
_cell.angle_alpha   90.00
_cell.angle_beta   90.00
_cell.angle_gamma   90.00
#
_symmetry.space_group_name_H-M   'P 1'
#
loop_
_entity.id
_entity.type
_entity.pdbx_description
1 polymer ?
#
loop_
_entity_poly.entity_id
_entity_poly.type
_entity_poly.pdbx_seq_one_letter_code
_entity_poly.pdbx_strand_id
1 'polypeptide(L)'
;MENYLSRIAVAAGLAAVLSLTAGAATSEWKIDPQHSSAQFSVRHMAISTVRGAFSKVNGTLVLDDKDVTKSTVDVTIDVSTVDTREPARDNDLRSDKFFDVAHFPTMTFKSKKVEQIAPG
;
A
#
# COMPACT_ATOMS: atom_id res chain seq x y z
N MET A 1 -22.17 -36.79 -58.58
CA MET A 1 -21.75 -35.38 -58.46
C MET A 1 -22.87 -34.67 -57.75
N GLU A 2 -22.57 -33.80 -56.79
CA GLU A 2 -23.49 -33.17 -55.84
C GLU A 2 -23.69 -33.93 -54.51
N ASN A 3 -23.37 -33.23 -53.41
CA ASN A 3 -23.74 -33.52 -52.01
C ASN A 3 -22.79 -34.33 -51.09
N TYR A 4 -21.48 -34.37 -51.35
CA TYR A 4 -20.52 -34.89 -50.35
C TYR A 4 -19.65 -33.83 -49.64
N LEU A 5 -19.79 -32.55 -49.98
CA LEU A 5 -18.94 -31.47 -49.44
C LEU A 5 -19.51 -30.76 -48.19
N SER A 6 -20.71 -31.12 -47.72
CA SER A 6 -21.40 -30.36 -46.67
C SER A 6 -21.18 -30.89 -45.24
N ARG A 7 -20.29 -31.87 -45.01
CA ARG A 7 -20.05 -32.44 -43.66
C ARG A 7 -18.80 -31.93 -42.94
N ILE A 8 -18.00 -31.04 -43.56
CA ILE A 8 -16.78 -30.50 -42.93
C ILE A 8 -17.02 -29.14 -42.22
N ALA A 9 -18.16 -28.49 -42.46
CA ALA A 9 -18.38 -27.11 -41.99
C ALA A 9 -19.04 -26.96 -40.61
N VAL A 10 -19.05 -27.98 -39.74
CA VAL A 10 -19.58 -27.84 -38.36
C VAL A 10 -18.51 -28.03 -37.27
N ALA A 11 -17.30 -28.48 -37.62
CA ALA A 11 -16.24 -28.70 -36.63
C ALA A 11 -15.34 -27.47 -36.37
N ALA A 12 -15.66 -26.29 -36.95
CA ALA A 12 -14.82 -25.09 -36.86
C ALA A 12 -15.45 -23.93 -36.07
N GLY A 13 -16.54 -24.19 -35.32
CA GLY A 13 -17.28 -23.16 -34.58
C GLY A 13 -17.04 -23.12 -33.07
N LEU A 14 -16.09 -23.90 -32.55
CA LEU A 14 -15.98 -24.15 -31.10
C LEU A 14 -14.55 -23.93 -30.54
N ALA A 15 -13.77 -23.05 -31.16
CA ALA A 15 -12.36 -22.84 -30.79
C ALA A 15 -12.00 -21.40 -30.38
N ALA A 16 -12.95 -20.48 -30.19
CA ALA A 16 -12.59 -19.06 -30.04
C ALA A 16 -13.35 -18.28 -28.95
N VAL A 17 -13.74 -18.90 -27.84
CA VAL A 17 -14.20 -18.13 -26.66
C VAL A 17 -13.68 -18.72 -25.35
N LEU A 18 -12.37 -18.94 -25.28
CA LEU A 18 -11.64 -19.01 -24.01
C LEU A 18 -10.60 -17.90 -24.00
N SER A 19 -11.05 -16.66 -24.20
CA SER A 19 -10.31 -15.51 -23.69
C SER A 19 -10.39 -15.59 -22.17
N LEU A 20 -9.51 -16.39 -21.58
CA LEU A 20 -9.10 -16.25 -20.20
C LEU A 20 -8.70 -14.79 -20.06
N THR A 21 -9.57 -13.98 -19.47
CA THR A 21 -9.15 -12.73 -18.88
C THR A 21 -8.07 -13.13 -17.89
N ALA A 22 -6.81 -12.97 -18.28
CA ALA A 22 -5.68 -13.19 -17.39
C ALA A 22 -5.88 -12.19 -16.26
N GLY A 23 -6.50 -12.64 -15.17
CA GLY A 23 -6.63 -11.86 -13.96
C GLY A 23 -5.24 -11.33 -13.63
N ALA A 24 -5.15 -10.02 -13.38
CA ALA A 24 -3.95 -9.47 -12.79
C ALA A 24 -3.64 -10.33 -11.55
N ALA A 25 -2.47 -10.97 -11.56
CA ALA A 25 -2.00 -11.70 -10.39
C ALA A 25 -1.62 -10.61 -9.40
N THR A 26 -2.57 -10.26 -8.56
CA THR A 26 -2.36 -9.31 -7.47
C THR A 26 -2.14 -10.11 -6.20
N SER A 27 -1.17 -9.69 -5.40
CA SER A 27 -0.93 -10.25 -4.07
C SER A 27 -1.26 -9.19 -3.03
N GLU A 28 -2.02 -9.59 -2.00
CA GLU A 28 -2.34 -8.73 -0.87
C GLU A 28 -1.36 -9.01 0.28
N TRP A 29 -0.67 -7.97 0.72
CA TRP A 29 0.29 -8.00 1.81
C TRP A 29 -0.20 -7.12 2.94
N LYS A 30 -0.34 -7.71 4.14
CA LYS A 30 -0.66 -6.95 5.35
C LYS A 30 0.62 -6.50 6.04
N ILE A 31 0.66 -5.24 6.44
CA ILE A 31 1.74 -4.73 7.28
C ILE A 31 1.71 -5.50 8.60
N ASP A 32 2.86 -6.06 8.99
CA ASP A 32 3.06 -6.66 10.30
C ASP A 32 3.43 -5.56 11.32
N PRO A 33 2.55 -5.24 12.29
CA PRO A 33 2.82 -4.17 13.24
C PRO A 33 4.00 -4.46 14.18
N GLN A 34 4.36 -5.72 14.40
CA GLN A 34 5.45 -6.08 15.31
C GLN A 34 6.84 -5.82 14.69
N HIS A 35 6.92 -5.79 13.37
CA HIS A 35 8.16 -5.65 12.62
C HIS A 35 8.20 -4.39 11.75
N SER A 36 7.24 -3.47 11.95
CA SER A 36 7.10 -2.24 11.17
C SER A 36 7.02 -1.02 12.08
N SER A 37 7.55 0.11 11.63
CA SER A 37 7.39 1.41 12.31
C SER A 37 7.40 2.55 11.30
N ALA A 38 6.67 3.63 11.61
CA ALA A 38 6.74 4.87 10.86
C ALA A 38 7.71 5.81 11.59
N GLN A 39 8.83 6.15 10.95
CA GLN A 39 9.91 6.90 11.59
C GLN A 39 10.03 8.30 11.01
N PHE A 40 10.43 9.25 11.85
CA PHE A 40 10.68 10.63 11.43
C PHE A 40 11.96 11.17 12.07
N SER A 41 12.49 12.24 11.48
CA SER A 41 13.58 13.01 12.07
C SER A 41 13.43 14.49 11.75
N VAL A 42 13.71 15.33 12.74
CA VAL A 42 13.56 16.79 12.63
C VAL A 42 14.82 17.46 13.21
N ARG A 43 15.35 18.45 12.50
CA ARG A 43 16.47 19.26 13.01
C ARG A 43 15.99 20.15 14.14
N HIS A 44 16.74 20.16 15.23
CA HIS A 44 16.49 20.99 16.40
C HIS A 44 17.63 22.01 16.53
N MET A 45 17.28 23.28 16.26
CA MET A 45 18.18 24.45 16.23
C MET A 45 19.43 24.27 15.36
N ALA A 46 19.34 23.48 14.27
CA ALA A 46 20.44 23.13 13.37
C ALA A 46 21.66 22.41 13.99
N ILE A 47 21.64 22.13 15.30
CA ILE A 47 22.75 21.50 16.04
C ILE A 47 22.47 20.01 16.26
N SER A 48 21.23 19.67 16.61
CA SER A 48 20.83 18.32 16.98
C SER A 48 19.71 17.80 16.10
N THR A 49 19.50 16.49 16.09
CA THR A 49 18.40 15.84 15.35
C THR A 49 17.54 15.08 16.35
N VAL A 50 16.27 15.45 16.42
CA VAL A 50 15.25 14.67 17.12
C VAL A 50 14.84 13.54 16.19
N ARG A 51 14.87 12.31 16.70
CA ARG A 51 14.37 11.12 16.01
C ARG A 51 13.18 10.61 16.77
N GLY A 52 12.14 10.21 16.05
CA GLY A 52 10.98 9.60 16.66
C GLY A 52 10.34 8.57 15.76
N ALA A 53 9.41 7.83 16.33
CA ALA A 53 8.65 6.80 15.63
C ALA A 53 7.22 6.70 16.14
N PHE A 54 6.37 6.07 15.35
CA PHE A 54 5.07 5.54 15.73
C PHE A 54 5.13 4.01 15.64
N SER A 55 4.77 3.32 16.72
CA SER A 55 4.93 1.86 16.83
C SER A 55 3.72 1.05 16.38
N LYS A 56 2.55 1.67 16.26
CA LYS A 56 1.33 1.00 15.76
C LYS A 56 1.01 1.45 14.34
N VAL A 57 1.64 0.77 13.39
CA VAL A 57 1.39 0.93 11.96
C VAL A 57 0.62 -0.29 11.46
N ASN A 58 -0.51 -0.05 10.81
CA ASN A 58 -1.31 -1.07 10.15
C ASN A 58 -1.55 -0.65 8.70
N GLY A 59 -1.85 -1.61 7.83
CA GLY A 59 -2.17 -1.30 6.45
C GLY A 59 -2.07 -2.50 5.53
N THR A 60 -2.36 -2.24 4.26
CA THR A 60 -2.35 -3.22 3.18
C THR A 60 -1.61 -2.65 1.97
N LEU A 61 -0.74 -3.47 1.39
CA LEU A 61 -0.20 -3.30 0.04
C LEU A 61 -0.91 -4.30 -0.87
N VAL A 62 -1.54 -3.82 -1.92
CA VAL A 62 -1.96 -4.66 -3.06
C VAL A 62 -0.90 -4.49 -4.13
N LEU A 63 -0.09 -5.52 -4.33
CA LEU A 63 0.96 -5.55 -5.33
C LEU A 63 0.43 -6.17 -6.62
N ASP A 64 0.56 -5.49 -7.76
CA ASP A 64 0.37 -6.09 -9.08
C ASP A 64 1.72 -6.58 -9.59
N ASP A 65 1.90 -7.91 -9.61
CA ASP A 65 3.18 -8.56 -9.94
C ASP A 65 3.57 -8.38 -11.43
N LYS A 66 2.62 -7.99 -12.29
CA LYS A 66 2.87 -7.75 -13.72
C LYS A 66 3.14 -6.29 -14.02
N ASP A 67 2.57 -5.38 -13.24
CA ASP A 67 2.63 -3.95 -13.47
C ASP A 67 2.54 -3.19 -12.15
N VAL A 68 3.70 -2.93 -11.53
CA VAL A 68 3.79 -2.29 -10.21
C VAL A 68 3.08 -0.93 -10.14
N THR A 69 2.89 -0.24 -11.27
CA THR A 69 2.21 1.06 -11.33
C THR A 69 0.72 0.98 -10.98
N LYS A 70 0.13 -0.21 -11.04
CA LYS A 70 -1.24 -0.51 -10.62
C LYS A 70 -1.36 -0.92 -9.15
N SER A 71 -0.24 -0.99 -8.44
CA SER A 71 -0.23 -1.34 -7.02
C SER A 71 -0.82 -0.21 -6.16
N THR A 72 -1.34 -0.56 -4.99
CA THR A 72 -1.91 0.41 -4.04
C THR A 72 -1.42 0.15 -2.62
N VAL A 73 -1.30 1.23 -1.85
CA VAL A 73 -0.90 1.21 -0.44
C VAL A 73 -1.91 2.01 0.38
N ASP A 74 -2.47 1.40 1.42
CA ASP A 74 -3.34 2.05 2.40
C ASP A 74 -2.80 1.76 3.80
N VAL A 75 -2.48 2.80 4.57
CA VAL A 75 -1.81 2.73 5.87
C VAL A 75 -2.56 3.58 6.88
N THR A 76 -2.67 3.05 8.09
CA THR A 76 -3.26 3.69 9.26
C THR A 76 -2.26 3.63 10.42
N ILE A 77 -1.99 4.77 11.05
CA ILE A 77 -1.02 4.93 12.13
C ILE A 77 -1.75 5.49 13.35
N ASP A 78 -1.60 4.83 14.50
CA ASP A 78 -2.07 5.33 15.79
C ASP A 78 -1.10 6.41 16.31
N VAL A 79 -1.54 7.65 16.28
CA VAL A 79 -0.72 8.84 16.58
C VAL A 79 -0.36 8.90 18.07
N SER A 80 -1.15 8.27 18.94
CA SER A 80 -0.85 8.19 20.38
C SER A 80 0.48 7.48 20.66
N THR A 81 0.96 6.67 19.73
CA THR A 81 2.20 5.89 19.86
C THR A 81 3.47 6.65 19.51
N VAL A 82 3.39 7.97 19.31
CA VAL A 82 4.58 8.81 19.13
C VAL A 82 5.56 8.59 20.28
N ASP A 83 6.81 8.30 19.94
CA ASP A 83 7.92 8.11 20.86
C ASP A 83 9.17 8.77 20.29
N THR A 84 9.71 9.73 21.03
CA THR A 84 10.99 10.39 20.75
C THR A 84 12.04 10.08 21.82
N ARG A 85 11.75 9.11 22.69
CA ARG A 85 12.51 8.72 23.89
C ARG A 85 12.67 9.83 24.92
N GLU A 86 11.77 10.80 24.90
CA GLU A 86 11.72 11.92 25.85
C GLU A 86 10.27 12.16 26.26
N PRO A 87 9.83 11.62 27.41
CA PRO A 87 8.41 11.60 27.79
C PRO A 87 7.74 12.97 27.83
N ALA A 88 8.47 14.02 28.24
CA ALA A 88 7.91 15.38 28.27
C ALA A 88 7.59 15.88 26.87
N ARG A 89 8.48 15.63 25.90
CA ARG A 89 8.27 15.99 24.51
C ARG A 89 7.17 15.14 23.88
N ASP A 90 7.09 13.86 24.19
CA ASP A 90 6.05 12.99 23.66
C ASP A 90 4.65 13.41 24.14
N ASN A 91 4.54 13.87 25.39
CA ASN A 91 3.31 14.44 25.92
C ASN A 91 2.91 15.75 25.20
N ASP A 92 3.87 16.64 24.93
CA ASP A 92 3.61 17.86 24.17
C ASP A 92 3.20 17.54 22.73
N LEU A 93 3.87 16.57 22.07
CA LEU A 93 3.52 16.11 20.72
C LEU A 93 2.10 15.53 20.65
N ARG A 94 1.62 14.84 21.69
CA ARG A 94 0.24 14.31 21.74
C ARG A 94 -0.82 15.39 22.00
N SER A 95 -0.43 16.56 22.48
CA SER A 95 -1.35 17.66 22.81
C SER A 95 -1.93 18.37 21.58
N ASP A 96 -2.90 19.25 21.84
CA ASP A 96 -3.57 20.11 20.85
C ASP A 96 -2.63 21.09 20.11
N LYS A 97 -1.42 21.30 20.63
CA LYS A 97 -0.40 22.15 19.99
C LYS A 97 0.28 21.49 18.79
N PHE A 98 0.19 20.16 18.68
CA PHE A 98 0.86 19.38 17.64
C PHE A 98 -0.11 18.41 16.97
N PHE A 99 -0.12 17.15 17.40
CA PHE A 99 -0.91 16.12 16.74
C PHE A 99 -2.37 16.09 17.18
N ASP A 100 -2.69 16.70 18.33
CA ASP A 100 -4.04 16.73 18.90
C ASP A 100 -4.71 15.35 18.89
N VAL A 101 -4.06 14.40 19.57
CA VAL A 101 -4.46 12.97 19.54
C VAL A 101 -5.87 12.76 20.09
N ALA A 102 -6.38 13.68 20.91
CA ALA A 102 -7.74 13.65 21.43
C ALA A 102 -8.80 13.76 20.32
N HIS A 103 -8.55 14.58 19.30
CA HIS A 103 -9.47 14.78 18.17
C HIS A 103 -9.04 14.04 16.91
N PHE A 104 -7.73 13.83 16.73
CA PHE A 104 -7.13 13.18 15.56
C PHE A 104 -6.21 12.02 15.96
N PRO A 105 -6.75 10.93 16.55
CA PRO A 105 -5.95 9.81 17.05
C PRO A 105 -5.28 8.99 15.94
N THR A 106 -5.64 9.24 14.68
CA THR A 106 -5.27 8.40 13.54
C THR A 106 -4.73 9.24 12.40
N MET A 107 -3.56 8.84 11.89
CA MET A 107 -2.97 9.38 10.67
C MET A 107 -3.09 8.32 9.56
N THR A 108 -3.53 8.72 8.37
CA THR A 108 -3.72 7.80 7.24
C THR A 108 -2.86 8.20 6.06
N PHE A 109 -2.32 7.21 5.35
CA PHE A 109 -1.67 7.39 4.05
C PHE A 109 -2.34 6.49 3.02
N LYS A 110 -2.78 7.08 1.91
CA LYS A 110 -3.32 6.35 0.75
C LYS A 110 -2.54 6.77 -0.49
N SER A 111 -1.91 5.81 -1.15
CA SER A 111 -1.19 6.06 -2.39
C SER A 111 -2.15 6.59 -3.46
N LYS A 112 -1.74 7.64 -4.18
CA LYS A 112 -2.49 8.15 -5.34
C LYS A 112 -1.89 7.69 -6.67
N LYS A 113 -0.60 7.32 -6.67
CA LYS A 113 0.15 6.87 -7.84
C LYS A 113 1.34 6.05 -7.37
N VAL A 114 1.66 5.00 -8.12
CA VAL A 114 2.92 4.25 -8.02
C VAL A 114 3.65 4.41 -9.35
N GLU A 115 4.93 4.75 -9.28
CA GLU A 115 5.77 4.96 -10.47
C GLU A 115 6.98 4.03 -10.40
N GLN A 116 7.28 3.40 -11.54
CA GLN A 116 8.52 2.66 -11.70
C GLN A 116 9.64 3.64 -12.08
N ILE A 117 10.58 3.85 -11.16
CA ILE A 117 11.69 4.80 -11.34
C ILE A 117 12.95 4.16 -11.93
N ALA A 118 13.00 2.84 -12.06
CA ALA A 118 14.05 2.08 -12.73
C ALA A 118 13.51 0.73 -13.23
N PRO A 119 14.09 0.12 -14.29
CA PRO A 119 13.73 -1.23 -14.73
C PRO A 119 13.90 -2.23 -13.57
N GLY A 120 12.89 -3.09 -13.40
CA GLY A 120 12.89 -4.19 -12.44
C GLY A 120 13.50 -5.46 -13.00
#